data_AF-A0A430AWZ6-F1
#
_entry.id   AF-A0A430AWZ6-F1
#
_cell.length_a   1.000
_cell.length_b   1.000
_cell.length_c   1.000
_cell.angle_alpha   90.00
_cell.angle_beta   90.00
_cell.angle_gamma   90.00
#
_symmetry.space_group_name_H-M   'P 1'
#
loop_
_entity.id
_entity.type
_entity.pdbx_description
1 polymer ?
#
loop_
_entity_poly.entity_id
_entity_poly.type
_entity_poly.pdbx_seq_one_letter_code
_entity_poly.pdbx_strand_id
1 'polypeptide(L)'
;MKQKKIKNVSEFLGQIDVIIRELTYGNDKLCVFRGEQERYAVSGMPNIFRDESNKKLSEIKYFEQNILDELSSHSMQNKNNNLQKAINAQHGGFPSRLLDVSFNSLIALFFAVTPHYSKNIKSSDGKDAVVIIYNVDELYSPMSKNLSDEFNELIKGKYNEVRLLNYKHLIIDHSYLNERIVAQQGGFILFKGNEFVQYPKHKQKQIIIDGAFKEQIRHQLETNFGYNMGTVYPEIFNKVDYLLKKSELLNNDTYEINNSLNKSVESIVDSIDGYIQSIKLGKYNLINKKINQNTYNDLLIEFEEYLETAYMTIEDFKKSSLSVDGIYDEVKDKFEKHINSTYEELEMLGFLEESNLAPRKYYLD
;
A
#
# COMPACT_ATOMS: atom_id res chain seq x y z
N MET A 1 -27.15 16.47 6.36
CA MET A 1 -26.26 15.65 7.21
C MET A 1 -24.83 15.82 6.72
N LYS A 2 -23.87 16.19 7.59
CA LYS A 2 -22.46 16.27 7.19
C LYS A 2 -21.97 14.86 6.85
N GLN A 3 -21.48 14.66 5.63
CA GLN A 3 -20.88 13.39 5.21
C GLN A 3 -19.70 13.07 6.14
N LYS A 4 -19.68 11.85 6.71
CA LYS A 4 -18.60 11.41 7.59
C LYS A 4 -17.28 11.45 6.79
N LYS A 5 -16.27 12.12 7.34
CA LYS A 5 -14.91 12.11 6.80
C LYS A 5 -14.11 10.97 7.42
N ILE A 6 -13.36 10.27 6.58
CA ILE A 6 -12.50 9.17 6.98
C ILE A 6 -11.16 9.68 7.50
N LYS A 7 -10.69 9.11 8.60
CA LYS A 7 -9.47 9.54 9.30
C LYS A 7 -8.35 8.49 9.31
N ASN A 8 -8.64 7.24 8.98
CA ASN A 8 -7.65 6.16 8.95
C ASN A 8 -8.06 5.05 7.97
N VAL A 9 -7.15 4.14 7.67
CA VAL A 9 -7.37 3.05 6.69
C VAL A 9 -8.46 2.07 7.15
N SER A 10 -8.60 1.82 8.45
CA SER A 10 -9.64 0.91 8.96
C SER A 10 -11.06 1.46 8.73
N GLU A 11 -11.27 2.74 9.02
CA GLU A 11 -12.55 3.41 8.72
C GLU A 11 -12.83 3.43 7.21
N PHE A 12 -11.80 3.61 6.38
CA PHE A 12 -11.91 3.56 4.93
C PHE A 12 -12.44 2.20 4.45
N LEU A 13 -11.80 1.11 4.88
CA LEU A 13 -12.18 -0.25 4.50
C LEU A 13 -13.62 -0.58 4.94
N GLY A 14 -13.98 -0.23 6.18
CA GLY A 14 -15.34 -0.41 6.66
C GLY A 14 -16.39 0.37 5.85
N GLN A 15 -16.06 1.57 5.37
CA GLN A 15 -16.96 2.34 4.51
C GLN A 15 -17.02 1.79 3.07
N ILE A 16 -15.91 1.28 2.54
CA ILE A 16 -15.85 0.63 1.23
C ILE A 16 -16.79 -0.58 1.18
N ASP A 17 -16.78 -1.44 2.21
CA ASP A 17 -17.64 -2.63 2.26
C ASP A 17 -19.13 -2.30 2.25
N VAL A 18 -19.53 -1.20 2.89
CA VAL A 18 -20.91 -0.71 2.85
C VAL A 18 -21.25 -0.22 1.44
N ILE A 19 -20.40 0.62 0.85
CA ILE A 19 -20.64 1.22 -0.47
C ILE A 19 -20.68 0.17 -1.58
N ILE A 20 -19.77 -0.80 -1.56
CA ILE A 20 -19.75 -1.88 -2.57
C ILE A 20 -21.08 -2.62 -2.50
N ARG A 21 -21.53 -3.05 -1.31
CA ARG A 21 -22.83 -3.73 -1.14
C ARG A 21 -24.01 -2.90 -1.63
N GLU A 22 -24.01 -1.58 -1.40
CA GLU A 22 -25.05 -0.69 -1.93
C GLU A 22 -25.02 -0.61 -3.47
N LEU A 23 -23.83 -0.51 -4.05
CA LEU A 23 -23.65 -0.34 -5.50
C LEU A 23 -23.90 -1.63 -6.28
N THR A 24 -23.58 -2.78 -5.71
CA THR A 24 -23.70 -4.10 -6.34
C THR A 24 -24.97 -4.85 -5.89
N TYR A 25 -25.89 -4.18 -5.19
CA TYR A 25 -27.11 -4.84 -4.72
C TYR A 25 -27.88 -5.51 -5.87
N GLY A 26 -28.04 -6.84 -5.78
CA GLY A 26 -28.77 -7.64 -6.75
C GLY A 26 -27.98 -8.18 -7.95
N ASN A 27 -26.66 -7.94 -8.05
CA ASN A 27 -25.76 -8.60 -8.99
C ASN A 27 -24.30 -8.48 -8.51
N ASP A 28 -23.52 -9.56 -8.57
CA ASP A 28 -22.07 -9.56 -8.26
C ASP A 28 -21.26 -8.78 -9.32
N LYS A 29 -21.44 -7.46 -9.35
CA LYS A 29 -20.77 -6.55 -10.28
C LYS A 29 -19.43 -6.09 -9.73
N LEU A 30 -18.50 -5.86 -10.65
CA LEU A 30 -17.17 -5.38 -10.35
C LEU A 30 -17.21 -3.88 -10.00
N CYS A 31 -16.34 -3.45 -9.08
CA CYS A 31 -16.13 -2.03 -8.79
C CYS A 31 -14.71 -1.60 -9.14
N VAL A 32 -14.56 -0.37 -9.61
CA VAL A 32 -13.26 0.30 -9.81
C VAL A 32 -13.21 1.61 -9.05
N PHE A 33 -12.01 2.05 -8.70
CA PHE A 33 -11.77 3.10 -7.72
C PHE A 33 -10.90 4.21 -8.31
N ARG A 34 -11.12 5.46 -7.91
CA ARG A 34 -10.27 6.59 -8.28
C ARG A 34 -10.00 7.50 -7.09
N GLY A 35 -8.73 7.80 -6.84
CA GLY A 35 -8.33 8.82 -5.87
C GLY A 35 -8.22 10.20 -6.50
N GLU A 36 -8.79 11.20 -5.83
CA GLU A 36 -8.63 12.62 -6.15
C GLU A 36 -8.09 13.33 -4.91
N GLN A 37 -6.98 14.06 -5.10
CA GLN A 37 -6.23 14.71 -4.00
C GLN A 37 -6.98 15.87 -3.34
N GLU A 38 -7.99 16.40 -4.01
CA GLU A 38 -8.85 17.44 -3.47
C GLU A 38 -10.29 17.28 -3.96
N ARG A 39 -11.21 17.98 -3.30
CA ARG A 39 -12.61 18.06 -3.73
C ARG A 39 -12.75 19.02 -4.90
N TYR A 40 -12.75 18.48 -6.11
CA TYR A 40 -13.05 19.27 -7.30
C TYR A 40 -14.54 19.62 -7.40
N ALA A 41 -14.85 20.69 -8.13
CA ALA A 41 -16.24 21.04 -8.46
C ALA A 41 -16.91 19.92 -9.30
N VAL A 42 -16.12 19.28 -10.17
CA VAL A 42 -16.55 18.16 -11.01
C VAL A 42 -15.54 17.02 -10.87
N SER A 43 -15.91 16.00 -10.10
CA SER A 43 -15.10 14.79 -9.90
C SER A 43 -15.21 13.81 -11.07
N GLY A 44 -14.14 13.04 -11.28
CA GLY A 44 -14.09 12.00 -12.30
C GLY A 44 -14.03 12.55 -13.73
N MET A 45 -13.50 13.77 -13.90
CA MET A 45 -13.37 14.43 -15.20
C MET A 45 -12.01 14.12 -15.83
N PRO A 46 -11.95 13.47 -17.02
CA PRO A 46 -10.72 13.31 -17.78
C PRO A 46 -10.08 14.67 -18.10
N ASN A 47 -8.76 14.68 -18.20
CA ASN A 47 -7.96 15.89 -18.41
C ASN A 47 -8.28 16.60 -19.75
N ILE A 48 -8.63 15.88 -20.82
CA ILE A 48 -8.98 16.51 -22.11
C ILE A 48 -10.22 17.44 -22.04
N PHE A 49 -11.12 17.19 -21.10
CA PHE A 49 -12.35 17.97 -20.95
C PHE A 49 -12.20 19.12 -19.95
N ARG A 50 -11.10 19.18 -19.20
CA ARG A 50 -10.85 20.25 -18.24
C ARG A 50 -10.50 21.52 -18.99
N ASP A 51 -11.02 22.65 -18.52
CA ASP A 51 -10.67 23.97 -19.05
C ASP A 51 -9.26 24.35 -18.56
N GLU A 52 -8.23 23.81 -19.21
CA GLU A 52 -6.86 24.27 -19.02
C GLU A 52 -6.61 25.48 -19.95
N SER A 53 -6.27 26.62 -19.36
CA SER A 53 -5.82 27.81 -20.12
C SER A 53 -6.85 28.39 -21.10
N ASN A 54 -8.15 28.40 -20.75
CA ASN A 54 -9.26 28.90 -21.58
C ASN A 54 -9.45 28.17 -22.93
N LYS A 55 -8.97 26.93 -23.06
CA LYS A 55 -9.19 26.11 -24.26
C LYS A 55 -9.63 24.71 -23.87
N LYS A 56 -10.77 24.26 -24.42
CA LYS A 56 -11.16 22.85 -24.35
C LYS A 56 -10.39 22.06 -25.38
N LEU A 57 -9.48 21.22 -24.91
CA LEU A 57 -8.67 20.37 -25.79
C LEU A 57 -9.54 19.40 -26.59
N SER A 58 -10.70 18.99 -26.03
CA SER A 58 -11.67 18.15 -26.73
C SER A 58 -12.33 18.82 -27.95
N GLU A 59 -12.27 20.14 -28.07
CA GLU A 59 -12.80 20.89 -29.22
C GLU A 59 -11.77 21.06 -30.34
N ILE A 60 -10.49 20.76 -30.07
CA ILE A 60 -9.42 20.83 -31.07
C ILE A 60 -9.50 19.60 -31.97
N LYS A 61 -9.76 19.83 -33.26
CA LYS A 61 -9.88 18.76 -34.27
C LYS A 61 -8.60 17.92 -34.33
N TYR A 62 -8.75 16.59 -34.28
CA TYR A 62 -7.66 15.62 -34.33
C TYR A 62 -6.61 15.73 -33.22
N PHE A 63 -6.90 16.44 -32.13
CA PHE A 63 -5.90 16.70 -31.08
C PHE A 63 -5.24 15.42 -30.53
N GLU A 64 -6.05 14.46 -30.09
CA GLU A 64 -5.53 13.19 -29.59
C GLU A 64 -4.79 12.41 -30.68
N GLN A 65 -5.30 12.40 -31.91
CA GLN A 65 -4.63 11.73 -33.01
C GLN A 65 -3.25 12.34 -33.29
N ASN A 66 -3.14 13.66 -33.32
CA ASN A 66 -1.88 14.37 -33.51
C ASN A 66 -0.86 14.04 -32.41
N ILE A 67 -1.30 13.94 -31.14
CA ILE A 67 -0.44 13.51 -30.04
C ILE A 67 0.07 12.08 -30.28
N LEU A 68 -0.81 11.16 -30.67
CA LEU A 68 -0.43 9.76 -30.90
C LEU A 68 0.51 9.60 -32.09
N ASP A 69 0.31 10.36 -33.15
CA ASP A 69 1.18 10.38 -34.33
C ASP A 69 2.57 10.94 -33.97
N GLU A 70 2.62 12.01 -33.17
CA GLU A 70 3.88 12.59 -32.68
C GLU A 70 4.64 11.65 -31.72
N LEU A 71 3.92 10.95 -30.83
CA LEU A 71 4.54 9.93 -29.98
C LEU A 71 5.08 8.75 -30.79
N SER A 72 4.42 8.41 -31.90
CA SER A 72 4.86 7.33 -32.79
C SER A 72 6.10 7.71 -33.59
N SER A 73 6.25 8.99 -33.96
CA SER A 73 7.46 9.47 -34.63
C SER A 73 8.68 9.51 -33.70
N HIS A 74 8.47 9.70 -32.40
CA HIS A 74 9.53 9.82 -31.39
C HIS A 74 9.86 8.53 -30.62
N SER A 75 9.05 7.48 -30.72
CA SER A 75 9.23 6.26 -29.93
C SER A 75 9.19 4.97 -30.77
N MET A 76 9.93 3.95 -30.34
CA MET A 76 9.87 2.59 -30.90
C MET A 76 8.54 1.86 -30.55
N GLN A 77 7.43 2.58 -30.32
CA GLN A 77 6.10 2.04 -30.03
C GLN A 77 5.26 1.82 -31.30
N ASN A 78 5.89 1.76 -32.48
CA ASN A 78 5.23 1.60 -33.77
C ASN A 78 4.38 0.33 -33.92
N LYS A 79 4.57 -0.68 -33.05
CA LYS A 79 3.79 -1.92 -33.05
C LYS A 79 2.47 -1.86 -32.27
N ASN A 80 2.27 -0.81 -31.46
CA ASN A 80 1.08 -0.69 -30.63
C ASN A 80 -0.09 -0.09 -31.43
N ASN A 81 -1.32 -0.52 -31.12
CA ASN A 81 -2.52 0.15 -31.61
C ASN A 81 -2.67 1.52 -30.94
N ASN A 82 -3.50 2.40 -31.51
CA ASN A 82 -3.65 3.77 -31.00
C ASN A 82 -4.21 3.83 -29.57
N LEU A 83 -5.03 2.84 -29.17
CA LEU A 83 -5.54 2.76 -27.80
C LEU A 83 -4.42 2.47 -26.79
N GLN A 84 -3.56 1.51 -27.07
CA GLN A 84 -2.39 1.19 -26.26
C GLN A 84 -1.42 2.39 -26.20
N LYS A 85 -1.23 3.09 -27.33
CA LYS A 85 -0.43 4.33 -27.35
C LYS A 85 -1.05 5.41 -26.47
N ALA A 86 -2.38 5.57 -26.48
CA ALA A 86 -3.08 6.54 -25.63
C ALA A 86 -2.98 6.19 -24.14
N ILE A 87 -3.10 4.91 -23.79
CA ILE A 87 -2.87 4.40 -22.43
C ILE A 87 -1.44 4.73 -21.98
N ASN A 88 -0.45 4.46 -22.85
CA ASN A 88 0.95 4.78 -22.56
C ASN A 88 1.20 6.28 -22.44
N ALA A 89 0.60 7.09 -23.31
CA ALA A 89 0.71 8.54 -23.32
C ALA A 89 0.17 9.15 -22.02
N GLN A 90 -0.94 8.63 -21.50
CA GLN A 90 -1.52 9.13 -20.26
C GLN A 90 -0.57 9.00 -19.07
N HIS A 91 0.31 7.98 -19.03
CA HIS A 91 1.38 7.91 -18.01
C HIS A 91 2.37 9.07 -18.07
N GLY A 92 2.66 9.56 -19.28
CA GLY A 92 3.49 10.73 -19.53
C GLY A 92 2.80 12.05 -19.23
N GLY A 93 1.53 12.03 -18.78
CA GLY A 93 0.75 13.22 -18.45
C GLY A 93 0.04 13.86 -19.65
N PHE A 94 0.01 13.19 -20.81
CA PHE A 94 -0.68 13.70 -21.99
C PHE A 94 -2.21 13.76 -21.75
N PRO A 95 -2.89 14.83 -22.19
CA PRO A 95 -4.34 14.91 -22.11
C PRO A 95 -5.03 13.83 -22.96
N SER A 96 -6.02 13.14 -22.38
CA SER A 96 -6.77 12.06 -23.03
C SER A 96 -8.23 12.03 -22.55
N ARG A 97 -9.09 11.40 -23.35
CA ARG A 97 -10.48 11.05 -22.95
C ARG A 97 -10.58 9.84 -22.03
N LEU A 98 -9.45 9.28 -21.62
CA LEU A 98 -9.34 8.15 -20.71
C LEU A 98 -9.22 8.68 -19.27
N LEU A 99 -9.95 8.09 -18.34
CA LEU A 99 -9.86 8.40 -16.91
C LEU A 99 -9.17 7.25 -16.18
N ASP A 100 -8.07 7.53 -15.50
CA ASP A 100 -7.39 6.52 -14.69
C ASP A 100 -8.29 6.04 -13.53
N VAL A 101 -8.39 4.73 -13.38
CA VAL A 101 -9.02 4.05 -12.24
C VAL A 101 -8.10 2.91 -11.78
N SER A 102 -8.36 2.36 -10.61
CA SER A 102 -7.67 1.18 -10.08
C SER A 102 -8.69 0.13 -9.71
N PHE A 103 -8.35 -1.14 -9.89
CA PHE A 103 -9.11 -2.28 -9.37
C PHE A 103 -8.87 -2.49 -7.87
N ASN A 104 -8.01 -1.68 -7.24
CA ASN A 104 -7.71 -1.75 -5.81
C ASN A 104 -8.06 -0.44 -5.09
N SER A 105 -8.92 -0.56 -4.08
CA SER A 105 -9.40 0.57 -3.28
C SER A 105 -8.29 1.26 -2.48
N LEU A 106 -7.27 0.52 -2.02
CA LEU A 106 -6.13 1.07 -1.28
C LEU A 106 -5.17 1.84 -2.19
N ILE A 107 -5.02 1.43 -3.45
CA ILE A 107 -4.25 2.21 -4.43
C ILE A 107 -4.99 3.51 -4.76
N ALA A 108 -6.32 3.47 -4.92
CA ALA A 108 -7.11 4.68 -5.06
C ALA A 108 -7.02 5.59 -3.82
N LEU A 109 -7.00 5.01 -2.62
CA LEU A 109 -6.76 5.77 -1.39
C LEU A 109 -5.37 6.41 -1.41
N PHE A 110 -4.33 5.67 -1.83
CA PHE A 110 -2.98 6.21 -1.99
C PHE A 110 -2.97 7.42 -2.93
N PHE A 111 -3.63 7.36 -4.09
CA PHE A 111 -3.73 8.51 -5.00
C PHE A 111 -4.50 9.70 -4.41
N ALA A 112 -5.49 9.45 -3.55
CA ALA A 112 -6.22 10.50 -2.85
C ALA A 112 -5.36 11.21 -1.78
N VAL A 113 -4.46 10.48 -1.10
CA VAL A 113 -3.65 11.06 0.00
C VAL A 113 -2.24 11.45 -0.41
N THR A 114 -1.70 10.94 -1.52
CA THR A 114 -0.33 11.16 -1.95
C THR A 114 -0.27 11.99 -3.24
N PRO A 115 0.40 13.17 -3.22
CA PRO A 115 0.71 13.96 -4.41
C PRO A 115 1.45 13.15 -5.50
N HIS A 116 1.38 13.61 -6.75
CA HIS A 116 2.21 13.03 -7.82
C HIS A 116 3.69 13.12 -7.43
N TYR A 117 4.52 12.14 -7.83
CA TYR A 117 5.94 12.06 -7.46
C TYR A 117 6.78 13.31 -7.82
N SER A 118 6.30 14.14 -8.75
CA SER A 118 6.93 15.41 -9.11
C SER A 118 6.63 16.57 -8.15
N LYS A 119 5.77 16.38 -7.15
CA LYS A 119 5.36 17.39 -6.17
C LYS A 119 5.82 17.00 -4.77
N ASN A 120 5.97 18.00 -3.91
CA ASN A 120 6.23 17.77 -2.49
C ASN A 120 5.10 16.93 -1.86
N ILE A 121 5.45 15.89 -1.10
CA ILE A 121 4.50 14.92 -0.51
C ILE A 121 3.47 15.57 0.42
N LYS A 122 3.79 16.71 1.04
CA LYS A 122 2.90 17.46 1.94
C LYS A 122 2.09 18.56 1.24
N SER A 123 2.28 18.75 -0.08
CA SER A 123 1.65 19.85 -0.83
C SER A 123 0.12 19.83 -0.86
N SER A 124 -0.49 18.66 -0.61
CA SER A 124 -1.95 18.50 -0.58
C SER A 124 -2.51 18.26 0.83
N ASP A 125 -1.67 18.30 1.86
CA ASP A 125 -2.09 18.05 3.24
C ASP A 125 -2.97 19.19 3.74
N GLY A 126 -3.97 18.86 4.57
CA GLY A 126 -4.99 19.81 5.02
C GLY A 126 -6.16 20.01 4.05
N LYS A 127 -6.03 19.61 2.77
CA LYS A 127 -7.17 19.57 1.83
C LYS A 127 -7.87 18.23 1.87
N ASP A 128 -9.20 18.24 2.03
CA ASP A 128 -10.02 17.03 1.92
C ASP A 128 -9.84 16.37 0.55
N ALA A 129 -9.62 15.07 0.55
CA ALA A 129 -9.51 14.26 -0.66
C ALA A 129 -10.76 13.41 -0.89
N VAL A 130 -10.87 12.80 -2.06
CA VAL A 130 -12.03 11.98 -2.45
C VAL A 130 -11.55 10.66 -3.03
N VAL A 131 -12.16 9.56 -2.61
CA VAL A 131 -12.11 8.29 -3.33
C VAL A 131 -13.47 8.06 -3.97
N ILE A 132 -13.48 7.91 -5.29
CA ILE A 132 -14.68 7.63 -6.09
C ILE A 132 -14.72 6.14 -6.39
N ILE A 133 -15.90 5.54 -6.23
CA ILE A 133 -16.17 4.13 -6.49
C ILE A 133 -17.16 4.09 -7.64
N TYR A 134 -16.85 3.32 -8.68
CA TYR A 134 -17.69 3.13 -9.86
C TYR A 134 -18.11 1.66 -9.95
N ASN A 135 -19.41 1.42 -10.09
CA ASN A 135 -19.98 0.12 -10.42
C ASN A 135 -19.84 -0.13 -11.94
N VAL A 136 -19.27 -1.27 -12.31
CA VAL A 136 -18.97 -1.65 -13.69
C VAL A 136 -19.90 -2.75 -14.16
N ASP A 137 -20.59 -2.52 -15.29
CA ASP A 137 -21.42 -3.56 -15.92
C ASP A 137 -20.61 -4.48 -16.83
N GLU A 138 -19.68 -3.90 -17.60
CA GLU A 138 -18.93 -4.59 -18.64
C GLU A 138 -17.48 -4.11 -18.65
N LEU A 139 -16.56 -5.06 -18.83
CA LEU A 139 -15.13 -4.82 -18.90
C LEU A 139 -14.61 -5.17 -20.30
N TYR A 140 -13.78 -4.28 -20.86
CA TYR A 140 -13.25 -4.42 -22.20
C TYR A 140 -11.74 -4.64 -22.15
N SER A 141 -11.25 -5.61 -22.93
CA SER A 141 -9.82 -5.81 -23.08
C SER A 141 -9.23 -4.75 -24.01
N PRO A 142 -8.10 -4.13 -23.66
CA PRO A 142 -7.42 -3.17 -24.53
C PRO A 142 -6.90 -3.79 -25.84
N MET A 143 -6.82 -5.13 -25.92
CA MET A 143 -6.41 -5.87 -27.11
C MET A 143 -7.57 -6.15 -28.07
N SER A 144 -8.81 -5.85 -27.67
CA SER A 144 -9.97 -6.21 -28.48
C SER A 144 -10.05 -5.36 -29.74
N LYS A 145 -10.20 -6.03 -30.89
CA LYS A 145 -10.20 -5.37 -32.21
C LYS A 145 -11.35 -4.36 -32.33
N ASN A 146 -12.55 -4.73 -31.86
CA ASN A 146 -13.72 -3.84 -31.87
C ASN A 146 -13.49 -2.55 -31.08
N LEU A 147 -12.87 -2.62 -29.90
CA LEU A 147 -12.57 -1.44 -29.09
C LEU A 147 -11.49 -0.59 -29.76
N SER A 148 -10.44 -1.23 -30.30
CA SER A 148 -9.39 -0.53 -31.03
C SER A 148 -9.93 0.21 -32.27
N ASP A 149 -10.78 -0.44 -33.06
CA ASP A 149 -11.40 0.16 -34.24
C ASP A 149 -12.33 1.31 -33.84
N GLU A 150 -13.12 1.13 -32.78
CA GLU A 150 -13.97 2.19 -32.24
C GLU A 150 -13.16 3.40 -31.73
N PHE A 151 -12.09 3.17 -31.00
CA PHE A 151 -11.19 4.23 -30.52
C PHE A 151 -10.55 5.00 -31.68
N ASN A 152 -10.11 4.31 -32.73
CA ASN A 152 -9.55 4.93 -33.93
C ASN A 152 -10.52 5.89 -34.61
N GLU A 153 -11.78 5.48 -34.72
CA GLU A 153 -12.80 6.33 -35.34
C GLU A 153 -13.21 7.50 -34.44
N LEU A 154 -13.14 7.33 -33.12
CA LEU A 154 -13.34 8.40 -32.14
C LEU A 154 -12.28 9.50 -32.25
N ILE A 155 -10.99 9.16 -32.26
CA ILE A 155 -9.91 10.16 -32.33
C ILE A 155 -9.83 10.89 -33.68
N LYS A 156 -10.33 10.25 -34.76
CA LYS A 156 -10.53 10.89 -36.08
C LYS A 156 -11.73 11.83 -36.12
N GLY A 157 -12.50 11.91 -35.05
CA GLY A 157 -13.64 12.78 -34.92
C GLY A 157 -14.87 12.36 -35.73
N LYS A 158 -14.98 11.09 -36.13
CA LYS A 158 -16.13 10.59 -36.92
C LYS A 158 -17.46 10.76 -36.20
N TYR A 159 -17.44 10.71 -34.88
CA TYR A 159 -18.64 10.72 -34.06
C TYR A 159 -18.88 12.03 -33.33
N ASN A 160 -18.23 13.12 -33.78
CA ASN A 160 -18.28 14.40 -33.06
C ASN A 160 -19.69 14.96 -32.87
N GLU A 161 -20.56 14.75 -33.85
CA GLU A 161 -21.95 15.22 -33.82
C GLU A 161 -22.89 14.29 -33.02
N VAL A 162 -22.43 13.10 -32.63
CA VAL A 162 -23.28 12.06 -32.04
C VAL A 162 -23.32 12.21 -30.52
N ARG A 163 -24.15 13.14 -30.03
CA ARG A 163 -24.33 13.41 -28.58
C ARG A 163 -24.72 12.20 -27.74
N LEU A 164 -25.35 11.18 -28.34
CA LEU A 164 -25.68 9.93 -27.63
C LEU A 164 -24.44 9.25 -27.05
N LEU A 165 -23.29 9.35 -27.73
CA LEU A 165 -22.04 8.74 -27.26
C LEU A 165 -21.47 9.42 -26.01
N ASN A 166 -21.88 10.66 -25.69
CA ASN A 166 -21.47 11.32 -24.46
C ASN A 166 -21.90 10.53 -23.21
N TYR A 167 -23.01 9.78 -23.30
CA TYR A 167 -23.54 8.96 -22.20
C TYR A 167 -22.93 7.56 -22.11
N LYS A 168 -22.03 7.18 -23.03
CA LYS A 168 -21.42 5.84 -23.04
C LYS A 168 -19.98 5.91 -22.49
N HIS A 169 -19.79 5.26 -21.35
CA HIS A 169 -18.50 5.07 -20.69
C HIS A 169 -18.10 3.60 -20.80
N LEU A 170 -16.91 3.30 -21.30
CA LEU A 170 -16.39 1.93 -21.36
C LEU A 170 -15.30 1.75 -20.32
N ILE A 171 -15.35 0.65 -19.56
CA ILE A 171 -14.28 0.31 -18.63
C ILE A 171 -13.31 -0.60 -19.34
N ILE A 172 -12.05 -0.19 -19.39
CA ILE A 172 -10.95 -0.91 -20.01
C ILE A 172 -10.11 -1.52 -18.89
N ASP A 173 -9.86 -2.81 -19.01
CA ASP A 173 -9.06 -3.57 -18.07
C ASP A 173 -7.59 -3.15 -18.07
N HIS A 174 -6.87 -3.55 -17.02
CA HIS A 174 -5.43 -3.38 -16.95
C HIS A 174 -4.76 -4.14 -18.09
N SER A 175 -3.92 -3.41 -18.80
CA SER A 175 -3.06 -4.00 -19.81
C SER A 175 -1.70 -4.32 -19.19
N TYR A 176 -1.13 -5.51 -19.41
CA TYR A 176 0.27 -5.82 -19.06
C TYR A 176 1.29 -5.08 -19.97
N LEU A 177 0.96 -3.85 -20.38
CA LEU A 177 1.79 -3.03 -21.27
C LEU A 177 2.94 -2.35 -20.53
N ASN A 178 2.76 -2.04 -19.24
CA ASN A 178 3.73 -1.32 -18.44
C ASN A 178 3.67 -1.75 -16.97
N GLU A 179 4.84 -1.94 -16.36
CA GLU A 179 4.99 -2.27 -14.93
C GLU A 179 4.22 -1.32 -14.02
N ARG A 180 4.15 -0.02 -14.36
CA ARG A 180 3.38 0.98 -13.62
C ARG A 180 1.89 0.70 -13.61
N ILE A 181 1.28 0.31 -14.74
CA ILE A 181 -0.16 -0.05 -14.77
C ILE A 181 -0.40 -1.25 -13.86
N VAL A 182 0.48 -2.25 -13.94
CA VAL A 182 0.38 -3.48 -13.15
C VAL A 182 0.50 -3.16 -11.65
N ALA A 183 1.50 -2.38 -11.27
CA ALA A 183 1.72 -1.95 -9.89
C ALA A 183 0.55 -1.12 -9.32
N GLN A 184 -0.10 -0.32 -10.17
CA GLN A 184 -1.26 0.50 -9.82
C GLN A 184 -2.57 -0.28 -9.88
N GLN A 185 -2.53 -1.55 -10.33
CA GLN A 185 -3.70 -2.34 -10.71
C GLN A 185 -4.67 -1.48 -11.53
N GLY A 186 -4.10 -0.74 -12.49
CA GLY A 186 -4.74 0.38 -13.16
C GLY A 186 -5.63 -0.06 -14.31
N GLY A 187 -6.83 0.50 -14.38
CA GLY A 187 -7.72 0.42 -15.53
C GLY A 187 -8.09 1.82 -16.02
N PHE A 188 -8.94 1.89 -17.04
CA PHE A 188 -9.34 3.18 -17.62
C PHE A 188 -10.84 3.24 -17.86
N ILE A 189 -11.45 4.41 -17.64
CA ILE A 189 -12.78 4.72 -18.16
C ILE A 189 -12.62 5.53 -19.44
N LEU A 190 -13.01 4.96 -20.57
CA LEU A 190 -13.07 5.66 -21.85
C LEU A 190 -14.39 6.44 -21.96
N PHE A 191 -14.28 7.77 -21.99
CA PHE A 191 -15.39 8.66 -22.29
C PHE A 191 -15.51 8.82 -23.80
N LYS A 192 -16.57 8.28 -24.40
CA LYS A 192 -16.71 8.27 -25.87
C LYS A 192 -17.16 9.59 -26.46
N GLY A 193 -17.78 10.45 -25.64
CA GLY A 193 -18.22 11.78 -26.07
C GLY A 193 -17.09 12.77 -26.32
N ASN A 194 -17.46 13.89 -26.93
CA ASN A 194 -16.60 15.09 -26.99
C ASN A 194 -16.99 16.17 -25.98
N GLU A 195 -18.16 16.00 -25.37
CA GLU A 195 -18.57 16.77 -24.20
C GLU A 195 -18.50 15.86 -22.98
N PHE A 196 -18.06 16.43 -21.87
CA PHE A 196 -18.04 15.70 -20.61
C PHE A 196 -19.46 15.48 -20.09
N VAL A 197 -19.87 14.22 -20.03
CA VAL A 197 -21.02 13.77 -19.24
C VAL A 197 -20.49 12.88 -18.13
N GLN A 198 -20.82 13.25 -16.89
CA GLN A 198 -20.36 12.54 -15.71
C GLN A 198 -20.88 11.10 -15.68
N TYR A 199 -20.10 10.18 -15.11
CA TYR A 199 -20.53 8.81 -14.88
C TYR A 199 -21.88 8.76 -14.13
N PRO A 200 -22.81 7.85 -14.48
CA PRO A 200 -24.16 7.85 -13.90
C PRO A 200 -24.16 7.86 -12.38
N LYS A 201 -24.83 8.84 -11.75
CA LYS A 201 -24.81 9.06 -10.29
C LYS A 201 -25.24 7.83 -9.47
N HIS A 202 -26.14 7.01 -9.99
CA HIS A 202 -26.58 5.78 -9.32
C HIS A 202 -25.55 4.65 -9.38
N LYS A 203 -24.53 4.75 -10.25
CA LYS A 203 -23.42 3.80 -10.39
C LYS A 203 -22.12 4.33 -9.81
N GLN A 204 -22.14 5.45 -9.09
CA GLN A 204 -20.97 5.95 -8.41
C GLN A 204 -21.27 6.42 -6.99
N LYS A 205 -20.28 6.28 -6.12
CA LYS A 205 -20.30 6.82 -4.76
C LYS A 205 -18.96 7.45 -4.45
N GLN A 206 -18.94 8.32 -3.44
CA GLN A 206 -17.73 9.02 -3.02
C GLN A 206 -17.51 8.86 -1.52
N ILE A 207 -16.26 8.62 -1.15
CA ILE A 207 -15.76 8.67 0.22
C ILE A 207 -14.89 9.92 0.35
N ILE A 208 -15.15 10.72 1.38
CA ILE A 208 -14.33 11.91 1.68
C ILE A 208 -13.28 11.51 2.71
N ILE A 209 -12.02 11.80 2.39
CA ILE A 209 -10.88 11.62 3.28
C ILE A 209 -10.56 12.97 3.92
N ASP A 210 -10.43 12.98 5.24
CA ASP A 210 -10.09 14.20 5.98
C ASP A 210 -8.66 14.64 5.65
N GLY A 211 -8.51 15.87 5.19
CA GLY A 211 -7.22 16.42 4.79
C GLY A 211 -6.17 16.45 5.91
N ALA A 212 -6.59 16.53 7.17
CA ALA A 212 -5.69 16.54 8.32
C ALA A 212 -5.04 15.18 8.60
N PHE A 213 -5.62 14.09 8.07
CA PHE A 213 -5.17 12.72 8.36
C PHE A 213 -4.42 12.06 7.20
N LYS A 214 -4.15 12.80 6.11
CA LYS A 214 -3.44 12.26 4.94
C LYS A 214 -2.07 11.66 5.28
N GLU A 215 -1.28 12.34 6.11
CA GLU A 215 0.04 11.85 6.53
C GLU A 215 -0.06 10.53 7.30
N GLN A 216 -0.98 10.44 8.26
CA GLN A 216 -1.23 9.21 8.99
C GLN A 216 -1.69 8.07 8.07
N ILE A 217 -2.60 8.35 7.13
CA ILE A 217 -3.08 7.35 6.18
C ILE A 217 -1.96 6.87 5.27
N ARG A 218 -1.11 7.77 4.76
CA ARG A 218 0.08 7.39 3.97
C ARG A 218 1.01 6.47 4.77
N HIS A 219 1.27 6.78 6.03
CA HIS A 219 2.06 5.91 6.90
C HIS A 219 1.41 4.53 7.05
N GLN A 220 0.11 4.46 7.34
CA GLN A 220 -0.62 3.19 7.45
C GLN A 220 -0.59 2.38 6.14
N LEU A 221 -0.70 3.04 4.99
CA LEU A 221 -0.59 2.41 3.68
C LEU A 221 0.81 1.82 3.44
N GLU A 222 1.87 2.53 3.83
CA GLU A 222 3.24 2.06 3.71
C GLU A 222 3.53 0.91 4.69
N THR A 223 3.23 1.07 5.98
CA THR A 223 3.61 0.09 7.01
C THR A 223 2.77 -1.18 6.99
N ASN A 224 1.47 -1.07 6.76
CA ASN A 224 0.56 -2.20 6.91
C ASN A 224 0.28 -2.91 5.58
N PHE A 225 0.47 -2.22 4.45
CA PHE A 225 0.10 -2.73 3.13
C PHE A 225 1.22 -2.61 2.09
N GLY A 226 2.36 -1.99 2.42
CA GLY A 226 3.49 -1.83 1.50
C GLY A 226 3.27 -0.85 0.35
N TYR A 227 2.25 0.00 0.41
CA TYR A 227 2.00 1.03 -0.60
C TYR A 227 2.79 2.30 -0.31
N ASN A 228 3.79 2.56 -1.13
CA ASN A 228 4.63 3.75 -1.09
C ASN A 228 4.92 4.24 -2.52
N MET A 229 5.65 5.33 -2.66
CA MET A 229 5.95 5.92 -3.97
C MET A 229 6.65 4.93 -4.90
N GLY A 230 7.63 4.18 -4.42
CA GLY A 230 8.39 3.22 -5.23
C GLY A 230 7.64 1.93 -5.57
N THR A 231 6.60 1.56 -4.79
CA THR A 231 5.76 0.40 -5.12
C THR A 231 4.61 0.77 -6.05
N VAL A 232 4.04 1.98 -5.95
CA VAL A 232 2.95 2.46 -6.83
C VAL A 232 3.46 3.09 -8.12
N TYR A 233 4.63 3.71 -8.09
CA TYR A 233 5.34 4.27 -9.25
C TYR A 233 6.69 3.56 -9.37
N PRO A 234 6.76 2.39 -10.05
CA PRO A 234 7.91 1.49 -10.00
C PRO A 234 9.13 1.95 -10.82
N GLU A 235 9.14 3.18 -11.32
CA GLU A 235 10.29 3.78 -11.98
C GLU A 235 11.50 3.87 -11.03
N ILE A 236 12.71 3.71 -11.56
CA ILE A 236 13.92 3.50 -10.74
C ILE A 236 14.18 4.65 -9.76
N PHE A 237 13.89 5.89 -10.16
CA PHE A 237 14.09 7.08 -9.33
C PHE A 237 13.14 7.13 -8.12
N ASN A 238 11.95 6.53 -8.22
CA ASN A 238 10.99 6.45 -7.11
C ASN A 238 11.32 5.31 -6.13
N LYS A 239 12.15 4.35 -6.55
CA LYS A 239 12.58 3.21 -5.72
C LYS A 239 13.81 3.52 -4.86
N VAL A 240 14.54 4.60 -5.13
CA VAL A 240 15.82 4.91 -4.45
C VAL A 240 15.66 4.96 -2.93
N ASP A 241 14.74 5.78 -2.42
CA ASP A 241 14.55 5.94 -0.97
C ASP A 241 14.14 4.63 -0.29
N TYR A 242 13.26 3.85 -0.95
CA TYR A 242 12.84 2.53 -0.47
C TYR A 242 14.02 1.55 -0.43
N LEU A 243 14.84 1.53 -1.48
CA LEU A 243 16.01 0.65 -1.56
C LEU A 243 17.10 1.03 -0.56
N LEU A 244 17.31 2.33 -0.30
CA LEU A 244 18.26 2.80 0.71
C LEU A 244 17.83 2.35 2.12
N LYS A 245 16.58 2.63 2.51
CA LYS A 245 16.04 2.15 3.80
C LYS A 245 16.12 0.62 3.92
N LYS A 246 15.81 -0.10 2.85
CA LYS A 246 15.92 -1.56 2.84
C LYS A 246 17.37 -2.02 2.98
N SER A 247 18.32 -1.32 2.35
CA SER A 247 19.74 -1.68 2.39
C SER A 247 20.35 -1.57 3.78
N GLU A 248 19.85 -0.67 4.64
CA GLU A 248 20.25 -0.59 6.05
C GLU A 248 19.87 -1.84 6.85
N LEU A 249 18.85 -2.59 6.39
CA LEU A 249 18.39 -3.84 7.00
C LEU A 249 19.02 -5.09 6.36
N LEU A 250 19.80 -4.94 5.28
CA LEU A 250 20.42 -6.07 4.61
C LEU A 250 21.72 -6.46 5.32
N ASN A 251 21.78 -7.67 5.85
CA ASN A 251 23.00 -8.26 6.37
C ASN A 251 23.77 -8.95 5.22
N ASN A 252 24.89 -8.36 4.81
CA ASN A 252 25.80 -8.90 3.81
C ASN A 252 27.18 -9.28 4.40
N ASP A 253 27.26 -9.46 5.72
CA ASP A 253 28.52 -9.79 6.37
C ASP A 253 29.07 -11.12 5.83
N THR A 254 30.38 -11.17 5.61
CA THR A 254 31.07 -12.41 5.21
C THR A 254 30.82 -13.49 6.26
N TYR A 255 30.41 -14.67 5.80
CA TYR A 255 30.13 -15.79 6.70
C TYR A 255 31.41 -16.23 7.42
N GLU A 256 31.43 -16.01 8.73
CA GLU A 256 32.38 -16.58 9.68
C GLU A 256 31.59 -17.20 10.83
N ILE A 257 31.96 -18.42 11.22
CA ILE A 257 31.18 -19.20 12.18
C ILE A 257 31.10 -18.50 13.56
N ASN A 258 32.18 -17.81 13.97
CA ASN A 258 32.21 -17.06 15.22
C ASN A 258 31.24 -15.87 15.19
N ASN A 259 31.20 -15.11 14.09
CA ASN A 259 30.25 -14.02 13.91
C ASN A 259 28.81 -14.55 13.87
N SER A 260 28.58 -15.71 13.25
CA SER A 260 27.26 -16.35 13.24
C SER A 260 26.83 -16.80 14.64
N LEU A 261 27.75 -17.35 15.45
CA LEU A 261 27.46 -17.76 16.82
C LEU A 261 27.17 -16.56 17.72
N ASN A 262 27.97 -15.50 17.64
CA ASN A 262 27.72 -14.26 18.37
C ASN A 262 26.39 -13.61 17.98
N LYS A 263 26.04 -13.60 16.68
CA LYS A 263 24.72 -13.14 16.21
C LYS A 263 23.57 -14.01 16.72
N SER A 264 23.76 -15.32 16.87
CA SER A 264 22.74 -16.20 17.45
C SER A 264 22.48 -15.86 18.92
N VAL A 265 23.52 -15.54 19.69
CA VAL A 265 23.36 -15.11 21.08
C VAL A 265 22.71 -13.74 21.17
N GLU A 266 23.09 -12.80 20.30
CA GLU A 266 22.40 -11.50 20.17
C GLU A 266 20.92 -11.70 19.85
N SER A 267 20.58 -12.62 18.95
CA SER A 267 19.18 -12.94 18.64
C SER A 267 18.42 -13.52 19.84
N ILE A 268 19.07 -14.30 20.71
CA ILE A 268 18.46 -14.80 21.95
C ILE A 268 18.20 -13.64 22.92
N VAL A 269 19.21 -12.78 23.10
CA VAL A 269 19.13 -11.57 23.94
C VAL A 269 18.02 -10.62 23.46
N ASP A 270 17.99 -10.33 22.16
CA ASP A 270 16.96 -9.48 21.53
C ASP A 270 15.55 -10.06 21.72
N SER A 271 15.43 -11.39 21.67
CA SER A 271 14.15 -12.08 21.90
C SER A 271 13.70 -11.94 23.36
N ILE A 272 14.62 -12.07 24.32
CA ILE A 272 14.34 -11.84 25.74
C ILE A 272 13.83 -10.42 25.96
N ASP A 273 14.49 -9.42 25.38
CA ASP A 273 14.04 -8.03 25.46
C ASP A 273 12.66 -7.84 24.84
N GLY A 274 12.39 -8.49 23.71
CA GLY A 274 11.08 -8.51 23.06
C GLY A 274 9.97 -9.08 23.95
N TYR A 275 10.23 -10.18 24.66
CA TYR A 275 9.30 -10.74 25.64
C TYR A 275 9.09 -9.81 26.83
N ILE A 276 10.15 -9.23 27.38
CA ILE A 276 10.05 -8.26 28.49
C ILE A 276 9.15 -7.09 28.11
N GLN A 277 9.32 -6.52 26.91
CA GLN A 277 8.46 -5.45 26.42
C GLN A 277 7.00 -5.91 26.23
N SER A 278 6.81 -7.13 25.73
CA SER A 278 5.48 -7.73 25.58
C SER A 278 4.80 -7.93 26.94
N ILE A 279 5.54 -8.36 27.96
CA ILE A 279 5.06 -8.52 29.34
C ILE A 279 4.68 -7.16 29.94
N LYS A 280 5.51 -6.12 29.77
CA LYS A 280 5.18 -4.75 30.19
C LYS A 280 3.86 -4.27 29.58
N LEU A 281 3.71 -4.45 28.27
CA LEU A 281 2.50 -4.08 27.54
C LEU A 281 1.29 -4.93 27.97
N GLY A 282 1.50 -6.23 28.18
CA GLY A 282 0.51 -7.17 28.69
C GLY A 282 -0.02 -6.73 30.06
N LYS A 283 0.87 -6.42 31.01
CA LYS A 283 0.50 -5.93 32.35
C LYS A 283 -0.28 -4.62 32.28
N TYR A 284 0.16 -3.67 31.45
CA TYR A 284 -0.59 -2.45 31.19
C TYR A 284 -2.00 -2.73 30.63
N ASN A 285 -2.11 -3.64 29.67
CA ASN A 285 -3.39 -4.03 29.07
C ASN A 285 -4.30 -4.76 30.06
N LEU A 286 -3.74 -5.57 30.96
CA LEU A 286 -4.47 -6.27 32.04
C LEU A 286 -5.06 -5.26 33.03
N ILE A 287 -4.25 -4.31 33.51
CA ILE A 287 -4.69 -3.21 34.40
C ILE A 287 -5.83 -2.41 33.74
N ASN A 288 -5.73 -2.16 32.44
CA ASN A 288 -6.74 -1.45 31.65
C ASN A 288 -7.89 -2.34 31.15
N LYS A 289 -7.99 -3.59 31.61
CA LYS A 289 -9.05 -4.56 31.24
C LYS A 289 -9.21 -4.79 29.73
N LYS A 290 -8.12 -4.62 28.97
CA LYS A 290 -8.07 -4.93 27.52
C LYS A 290 -7.80 -6.41 27.27
N ILE A 291 -7.14 -7.10 28.20
CA ILE A 291 -6.92 -8.54 28.21
C ILE A 291 -7.38 -9.12 29.55
N ASN A 292 -7.57 -10.44 29.61
CA ASN A 292 -7.87 -11.15 30.85
C ASN A 292 -6.59 -11.73 31.49
N GLN A 293 -6.70 -12.20 32.74
CA GLN A 293 -5.56 -12.76 33.49
C GLN A 293 -4.96 -13.98 32.80
N ASN A 294 -5.79 -14.85 32.19
CA ASN A 294 -5.29 -16.05 31.51
C ASN A 294 -4.37 -15.69 30.33
N THR A 295 -4.75 -14.72 29.50
CA THR A 295 -3.92 -14.25 28.38
C THR A 295 -2.60 -13.65 28.85
N TYR A 296 -2.59 -13.00 30.02
CA TYR A 296 -1.34 -12.51 30.62
C TYR A 296 -0.48 -13.66 31.13
N ASN A 297 -1.06 -14.64 31.82
CA ASN A 297 -0.35 -15.81 32.33
C ASN A 297 0.23 -16.67 31.18
N ASP A 298 -0.50 -16.84 30.09
CA ASP A 298 -0.01 -17.57 28.90
C ASP A 298 1.28 -16.93 28.35
N LEU A 299 1.35 -15.59 28.33
CA LEU A 299 2.56 -14.85 27.92
C LEU A 299 3.73 -15.05 28.89
N LEU A 300 3.46 -15.16 30.20
CA LEU A 300 4.52 -15.45 31.17
C LEU A 300 5.07 -16.87 30.96
N ILE A 301 4.18 -17.85 30.76
CA ILE A 301 4.57 -19.25 30.49
C ILE A 301 5.40 -19.35 29.20
N GLU A 302 4.98 -18.69 28.12
CA GLU A 302 5.72 -18.67 26.85
C GLU A 302 7.13 -18.10 27.03
N PHE A 303 7.28 -17.04 27.83
CA PHE A 303 8.59 -16.48 28.13
C PHE A 303 9.45 -17.41 29.00
N GLU A 304 8.86 -18.10 29.98
CA GLU A 304 9.58 -19.11 30.79
C GLU A 304 10.10 -20.28 29.94
N GLU A 305 9.24 -20.84 29.08
CA GLU A 305 9.61 -21.93 28.17
C GLU A 305 10.73 -21.48 27.22
N TYR A 306 10.68 -20.22 26.75
CA TYR A 306 11.73 -19.64 25.92
C TYR A 306 13.07 -19.53 26.66
N LEU A 307 13.06 -19.04 27.91
CA LEU A 307 14.25 -18.92 28.74
C LEU A 307 14.90 -20.29 29.02
N GLU A 308 14.09 -21.29 29.35
CA GLU A 308 14.58 -22.66 29.56
C GLU A 308 15.22 -23.21 28.27
N THR A 309 14.56 -23.03 27.13
CA THR A 309 15.07 -23.48 25.83
C THR A 309 16.37 -22.76 25.46
N ALA A 310 16.46 -21.46 25.69
CA ALA A 310 17.65 -20.67 25.44
C ALA A 310 18.84 -21.14 26.30
N TYR A 311 18.60 -21.37 27.59
CA TYR A 311 19.62 -21.88 28.51
C TYR A 311 20.12 -23.27 28.10
N MET A 312 19.19 -24.19 27.80
CA MET A 312 19.55 -25.53 27.32
C MET A 312 20.37 -25.47 26.02
N THR A 313 20.02 -24.56 25.11
CA THR A 313 20.75 -24.36 23.84
C THR A 313 22.19 -23.92 24.08
N ILE A 314 22.42 -23.00 25.02
CA ILE A 314 23.77 -22.55 25.38
C ILE A 314 24.56 -23.68 26.04
N GLU A 315 23.97 -24.42 26.99
CA GLU A 315 24.65 -25.54 27.65
C GLU A 315 24.93 -26.71 26.70
N ASP A 316 24.09 -26.95 25.69
CA ASP A 316 24.37 -27.95 24.65
C ASP A 316 25.45 -27.47 23.67
N PHE A 317 25.57 -26.15 23.43
CA PHE A 317 26.69 -25.60 22.66
C PHE A 317 28.05 -25.91 23.31
N LYS A 318 28.13 -25.94 24.65
CA LYS A 318 29.32 -26.38 25.40
C LYS A 318 29.82 -27.76 24.98
N LYS A 319 28.89 -28.66 24.65
CA LYS A 319 29.18 -30.06 24.30
C LYS A 319 29.50 -30.23 22.81
N SER A 320 29.36 -29.17 22.01
CA SER A 320 29.53 -29.23 20.57
C SER A 320 31.01 -29.23 20.18
N SER A 321 31.34 -29.85 19.05
CA SER A 321 32.70 -29.80 18.47
C SER A 321 33.10 -28.41 17.96
N LEU A 322 32.20 -27.43 18.03
CA LEU A 322 32.38 -26.04 17.63
C LEU A 322 32.68 -25.12 18.83
N SER A 323 32.59 -25.64 20.05
CA SER A 323 33.08 -25.00 21.27
C SER A 323 34.61 -24.98 21.26
N VAL A 324 35.20 -24.03 20.55
CA VAL A 324 36.64 -23.71 20.68
C VAL A 324 36.85 -22.98 22.00
N ASP A 325 37.92 -23.30 22.73
CA ASP A 325 38.26 -22.69 24.02
C ASP A 325 38.20 -21.15 23.94
N GLY A 326 37.34 -20.54 24.77
CA GLY A 326 37.11 -19.08 24.85
C GLY A 326 35.79 -18.58 24.24
N ILE A 327 35.27 -19.21 23.18
CA ILE A 327 34.02 -18.76 22.52
C ILE A 327 32.80 -19.08 23.38
N TYR A 328 32.78 -20.29 23.97
CA TYR A 328 31.72 -20.69 24.88
C TYR A 328 31.59 -19.73 26.07
N ASP A 329 32.72 -19.36 26.68
CA ASP A 329 32.76 -18.49 27.85
C ASP A 329 32.29 -17.08 27.49
N GLU A 330 32.66 -16.56 26.31
CA GLU A 330 32.18 -15.25 25.81
C GLU A 330 30.66 -15.26 25.57
N VAL A 331 30.15 -16.30 24.93
CA VAL A 331 28.71 -16.50 24.67
C VAL A 331 27.92 -16.61 25.98
N LYS A 332 28.42 -17.41 26.92
CA LYS A 332 27.79 -17.64 28.22
C LYS A 332 27.80 -16.36 29.07
N ASP A 333 28.93 -15.68 29.19
CA ASP A 333 29.04 -14.43 29.94
C ASP A 333 28.10 -13.35 29.40
N LYS A 334 27.99 -13.21 28.06
CA LYS A 334 27.06 -12.26 27.43
C LYS A 334 25.60 -12.55 27.77
N PHE A 335 25.19 -13.82 27.71
CA PHE A 335 23.85 -14.23 28.06
C PHE A 335 23.55 -14.00 29.54
N GLU A 336 24.41 -14.50 30.44
CA GLU A 336 24.24 -14.38 31.89
C GLU A 336 24.22 -12.92 32.34
N LYS A 337 25.09 -12.08 31.80
CA LYS A 337 25.13 -10.65 32.13
C LYS A 337 23.84 -9.94 31.72
N HIS A 338 23.29 -10.24 30.55
CA HIS A 338 22.03 -9.65 30.09
C HIS A 338 20.85 -10.10 30.96
N ILE A 339 20.78 -11.40 31.22
CA ILE A 339 19.81 -12.01 32.11
C ILE A 339 19.84 -11.40 33.52
N ASN A 340 21.03 -11.26 34.12
CA ASN A 340 21.18 -10.65 35.44
C ASN A 340 20.75 -9.17 35.44
N SER A 341 21.01 -8.45 34.35
CA SER A 341 20.59 -7.05 34.22
C SER A 341 19.08 -6.86 34.08
N THR A 342 18.36 -7.88 33.60
CA THR A 342 16.90 -7.84 33.40
C THR A 342 16.12 -8.41 34.59
N TYR A 343 16.80 -9.04 35.56
CA TYR A 343 16.21 -9.69 36.72
C TYR A 343 15.37 -8.74 37.60
N GLU A 344 15.93 -7.57 37.95
CA GLU A 344 15.21 -6.56 38.74
C GLU A 344 13.95 -6.06 38.02
N GLU A 345 13.99 -5.98 36.69
CA GLU A 345 12.86 -5.54 35.89
C GLU A 345 11.75 -6.60 35.82
N LEU A 346 12.13 -7.87 35.70
CA LEU A 346 11.20 -9.01 35.78
C LEU A 346 10.56 -9.14 37.17
N GLU A 347 11.33 -8.90 38.23
CA GLU A 347 10.84 -8.86 39.62
C GLU A 347 9.78 -7.76 39.80
N MET A 348 10.06 -6.53 39.36
CA MET A 348 9.07 -5.43 39.40
C MET A 348 7.80 -5.71 38.57
N LEU A 349 7.93 -6.51 37.51
CA LEU A 349 6.80 -6.92 36.69
C LEU A 349 5.94 -8.02 37.33
N GLY A 350 6.30 -8.52 38.51
CA GLY A 350 5.55 -9.57 39.22
C GLY A 350 5.71 -10.95 38.59
N PHE A 351 6.63 -11.08 37.63
CA PHE A 351 6.94 -12.35 36.96
C PHE A 351 7.39 -13.41 37.98
N LEU A 352 8.16 -13.00 38.99
CA LEU A 352 8.65 -13.86 40.08
C LEU A 352 7.57 -14.27 41.09
N GLU A 353 6.44 -13.55 41.16
CA GLU A 353 5.34 -13.84 42.11
C GLU A 353 4.19 -14.61 41.47
N GLU A 354 3.94 -14.40 40.17
CA GLU A 354 2.82 -14.98 39.43
C GLU A 354 3.18 -16.25 38.65
N SER A 355 4.47 -16.56 38.49
CA SER A 355 4.90 -17.82 37.88
C SER A 355 5.00 -18.95 38.91
N ASN A 356 4.44 -20.12 38.58
CA ASN A 356 4.52 -21.32 39.42
C ASN A 356 5.88 -22.04 39.32
N LEU A 357 6.83 -21.50 38.54
CA LEU A 357 8.13 -22.09 38.24
C LEU A 357 9.20 -21.03 38.49
N ALA A 358 9.58 -20.87 39.76
CA ALA A 358 10.57 -19.91 40.19
C ALA A 358 11.80 -19.87 39.24
N PRO A 359 12.22 -18.69 38.76
CA PRO A 359 13.50 -18.46 38.07
C PRO A 359 14.74 -18.78 38.91
N ARG A 360 14.60 -19.43 40.06
CA ARG A 360 15.72 -19.85 40.91
C ARG A 360 16.51 -21.02 40.33
N LYS A 361 16.01 -21.72 39.29
CA LYS A 361 16.63 -22.96 38.80
C LYS A 361 17.65 -22.78 37.67
N TYR A 362 17.64 -21.63 36.97
CA TYR A 362 18.44 -21.42 35.75
C TYR A 362 19.47 -20.28 35.86
N TYR A 363 19.51 -19.57 36.99
CA TYR A 363 20.20 -18.26 37.10
C TYR A 363 21.32 -18.22 38.15
N LEU A 364 21.49 -19.26 38.99
CA LEU A 364 22.27 -19.16 40.24
C LEU A 364 23.12 -20.38 40.64
N ASP A 365 23.47 -21.29 39.72
CA ASP A 365 24.47 -22.35 40.01
C ASP A 365 25.75 -22.22 39.18
#